data_AF-A0AAT9HLC6-F1
#
_entry.id   AF-A0AAT9HLC6-F1
#
_cell.length_a   1.000
_cell.length_b   1.000
_cell.length_c   1.000
_cell.angle_alpha   90.00
_cell.angle_beta   90.00
_cell.angle_gamma   90.00
#
_symmetry.space_group_name_H-M   'P 1'
#
loop_
_entity.id
_entity.type
_entity.pdbx_description
1 polymer ?
#
loop_
_entity_poly.entity_id
_entity_poly.type
_entity_poly.pdbx_seq_one_letter_code
_entity_poly.pdbx_strand_id
1 'polypeptide(L)'
;MTLLGLQAAVVRANLDHTDWREADSVTGWVVAALVVAAAVGGAGWLTGRRTPAGGSAAPQGPTMEIPAGQRAVWLSRTSNAWLLAAAAVTGVMAMAALAAAVGGLMGSEAALLAGPFALASVLVLGCASVQARVSAKGLEVSFGPQGWPTRRWAVDAIESAHVETRTPAQVGGWGYRLSGLGTTVMLRGGECLVIRTDKGKTFAVSVDDAERGAALLNSLNAPHSR
;
A
#
# COMPACT_ATOMS: atom_id res chain seq x y z
N MET A 1 16.20 -19.33 -14.34
CA MET A 1 16.24 -20.61 -13.59
C MET A 1 14.84 -21.16 -13.53
N THR A 2 14.55 -22.21 -14.31
CA THR A 2 13.24 -22.87 -14.33
C THR A 2 13.04 -23.68 -13.04
N LEU A 3 11.79 -23.83 -12.59
CA LEU A 3 11.42 -24.59 -11.38
C LEU A 3 12.10 -25.98 -11.32
N LEU A 4 12.27 -26.62 -12.48
CA LEU A 4 12.94 -27.90 -12.66
C LEU A 4 14.41 -27.90 -12.22
N GLY A 5 15.15 -26.81 -12.48
CA GLY A 5 16.55 -26.71 -12.07
C GLY A 5 16.70 -26.58 -10.55
N LEU A 6 15.75 -25.93 -9.90
CA LEU A 6 15.71 -25.83 -8.44
C LEU A 6 15.38 -27.18 -7.80
N GLN A 7 14.39 -27.90 -8.35
CA GLN A 7 14.03 -29.23 -7.84
C GLN A 7 15.13 -30.26 -8.06
N ALA A 8 15.80 -30.24 -9.22
CA ALA A 8 16.93 -31.13 -9.48
C ALA A 8 18.12 -30.85 -8.54
N ALA A 9 18.39 -29.58 -8.20
CA ALA A 9 19.45 -29.22 -7.27
C ALA A 9 19.13 -29.68 -5.83
N VAL A 10 17.87 -29.54 -5.39
CA VAL A 10 17.42 -29.99 -4.06
C VAL A 10 17.45 -31.51 -3.94
N VAL A 11 17.00 -32.23 -4.97
CA VAL A 11 17.04 -33.69 -5.00
C VAL A 11 18.48 -34.18 -5.04
N ARG A 12 19.36 -33.56 -5.84
CA ARG A 12 20.79 -33.90 -5.89
C ARG A 12 21.52 -33.60 -4.59
N ALA A 13 21.18 -32.52 -3.90
CA ALA A 13 21.78 -32.15 -2.62
C ALA A 13 21.37 -33.08 -1.47
N ASN A 14 20.21 -33.74 -1.56
CA ASN A 14 19.72 -34.65 -0.51
C ASN A 14 19.82 -36.14 -0.89
N LEU A 15 20.27 -36.46 -2.10
CA LEU A 15 20.35 -37.82 -2.63
C LEU A 15 21.36 -38.71 -1.88
N ASP A 16 22.37 -38.10 -1.26
CA ASP A 16 23.43 -38.81 -0.53
C ASP A 16 23.20 -38.86 0.99
N HIS A 17 22.15 -38.20 1.50
CA HIS A 17 21.82 -38.18 2.93
C HIS A 17 20.76 -39.24 3.24
N THR A 18 21.16 -40.26 4.00
CA THR A 18 20.29 -41.41 4.36
C THR A 18 19.56 -41.20 5.69
N ASP A 19 19.90 -40.15 6.44
CA ASP A 19 19.23 -39.76 7.69
C ASP A 19 18.67 -38.34 7.58
N TRP A 20 17.40 -38.15 7.95
CA TRP A 20 16.67 -36.89 7.84
C TRP A 20 17.22 -35.77 8.74
N ARG A 21 18.11 -36.12 9.67
CA ARG A 21 18.81 -35.20 10.58
C ARG A 21 20.01 -34.51 9.94
N GLU A 22 20.46 -34.96 8.77
CA GLU A 22 21.57 -34.36 8.02
C GLU A 22 21.12 -33.34 6.98
N ALA A 23 19.81 -33.07 6.88
CA ALA A 23 19.27 -32.08 5.96
C ALA A 23 19.77 -30.67 6.31
N ASP A 24 20.43 -30.03 5.33
CA ASP A 24 21.09 -28.73 5.48
C ASP A 24 20.14 -27.62 5.95
N SER A 25 20.60 -26.77 6.88
CA SER A 25 19.74 -25.78 7.54
C SER A 25 19.18 -24.74 6.56
N VAL A 26 17.85 -24.67 6.44
CA VAL A 26 17.14 -23.72 5.55
C VAL A 26 17.27 -22.27 6.06
N THR A 27 17.72 -22.08 7.30
CA THR A 27 17.92 -20.77 7.95
C THR A 27 18.79 -19.83 7.13
N GLY A 28 19.84 -20.35 6.48
CA GLY A 28 20.71 -19.54 5.62
C GLY A 28 19.96 -18.96 4.42
N TRP A 29 19.09 -19.77 3.80
CA TRP A 29 18.26 -19.34 2.67
C TRP A 29 17.14 -18.39 3.09
N VAL A 30 16.57 -18.56 4.29
CA VAL A 30 15.57 -17.65 4.85
C VAL A 30 16.19 -16.28 5.15
N VAL A 31 17.36 -16.24 5.78
CA VAL A 31 18.09 -14.98 6.03
C VAL A 31 18.48 -14.33 4.71
N ALA A 32 18.97 -15.08 3.73
CA ALA A 32 19.29 -14.56 2.41
C ALA A 32 18.05 -13.97 1.71
N ALA A 33 16.90 -14.65 1.78
CA ALA A 33 15.64 -14.16 1.21
C ALA A 33 15.16 -12.87 1.91
N LEU A 34 15.27 -12.80 3.23
CA LEU A 34 14.94 -11.59 4.01
C LEU A 34 15.89 -10.43 3.71
N VAL A 35 17.19 -10.68 3.57
CA VAL A 35 18.20 -9.68 3.19
C VAL A 35 17.95 -9.19 1.77
N VAL A 36 17.63 -10.08 0.82
CA VAL A 36 17.27 -9.68 -0.55
C VAL A 36 15.97 -8.87 -0.55
N ALA A 37 14.95 -9.28 0.19
CA ALA A 37 13.70 -8.51 0.30
C ALA A 37 13.93 -7.13 0.93
N ALA A 38 14.77 -7.04 1.97
CA ALA A 38 15.16 -5.78 2.60
C ALA A 38 16.03 -4.92 1.67
N ALA A 39 16.94 -5.52 0.89
CA ALA A 39 17.76 -4.83 -0.09
C ALA A 39 16.95 -4.29 -1.27
N VAL A 40 15.96 -5.06 -1.76
CA VAL A 40 15.02 -4.62 -2.80
C VAL A 40 14.11 -3.50 -2.26
N GLY A 41 13.62 -3.64 -1.03
CA GLY A 41 12.85 -2.59 -0.34
C GLY A 41 13.67 -1.33 -0.09
N GLY A 42 14.92 -1.48 0.32
CA GLY A 42 15.87 -0.39 0.59
C GLY A 42 16.35 0.31 -0.68
N ALA A 43 16.61 -0.43 -1.76
CA ALA A 43 16.94 0.12 -3.07
C ALA A 43 15.77 0.92 -3.65
N GLY A 44 14.53 0.44 -3.47
CA GLY A 44 13.31 1.19 -3.77
C GLY A 44 13.15 2.48 -2.94
N TRP A 45 13.58 2.46 -1.67
CA TRP A 45 13.55 3.63 -0.78
C TRP A 45 14.61 4.69 -1.16
N LEU A 46 15.81 4.26 -1.56
CA LEU A 46 16.90 5.16 -1.97
C LEU A 46 16.67 5.78 -3.36
N THR A 47 16.05 5.04 -4.28
CA THR A 47 15.75 5.53 -5.64
C THR A 47 14.55 6.48 -5.71
N GLY A 48 13.59 6.36 -4.77
CA GLY A 48 12.45 7.27 -4.63
C GLY A 48 12.78 8.65 -4.04
N ARG A 49 14.05 8.96 -3.77
CA ARG A 49 14.50 10.27 -3.24
C ARG A 49 14.61 11.40 -4.29
N ARG A 50 14.20 11.14 -5.53
CA ARG A 50 14.29 12.08 -6.67
C ARG A 50 12.87 12.41 -7.14
N THR A 51 12.35 13.63 -7.30
CA THR A 51 12.75 15.02 -7.04
C THR A 51 11.41 15.85 -7.03
N PRO A 52 11.34 17.19 -7.11
CA PRO A 52 10.41 18.00 -6.32
C PRO A 52 9.14 18.43 -7.09
N ALA A 53 8.12 18.89 -6.37
CA ALA A 53 7.26 19.95 -6.88
C ALA A 53 7.40 21.10 -5.89
N GLY A 54 8.14 22.13 -6.31
CA GLY A 54 8.35 23.35 -5.56
C GLY A 54 7.03 24.03 -5.22
N GLY A 55 7.09 24.89 -4.21
CA GLY A 55 5.98 25.73 -3.75
C GLY A 55 5.53 26.72 -4.82
N SER A 56 4.85 26.22 -5.85
CA SER A 56 3.95 27.00 -6.66
C SER A 56 2.62 27.08 -5.91
N ALA A 57 1.94 28.22 -5.98
CA ALA A 57 0.58 28.37 -5.48
C ALA A 57 -0.25 27.18 -5.98
N ALA A 58 -0.97 26.49 -5.10
CA ALA A 58 -1.73 25.33 -5.57
C ALA A 58 -2.73 25.79 -6.63
N PRO A 59 -2.87 25.02 -7.72
CA PRO A 59 -3.93 25.28 -8.66
C PRO A 59 -5.26 25.31 -7.92
N GLN A 60 -6.11 26.31 -8.21
CA GLN A 60 -7.50 26.26 -7.77
C GLN A 60 -8.14 25.05 -8.45
N GLY A 61 -8.50 24.03 -7.67
CA GLY A 61 -9.14 22.84 -8.19
C GLY A 61 -10.59 23.09 -8.58
N PRO A 62 -11.26 22.09 -9.18
CA PRO A 62 -12.67 22.20 -9.53
C PRO A 62 -13.52 22.51 -8.28
N THR A 63 -14.71 23.07 -8.49
CA THR A 63 -15.73 23.28 -7.46
C THR A 63 -17.06 22.75 -7.98
N MET A 64 -17.89 22.19 -7.09
CA MET A 64 -19.22 21.71 -7.44
C MET A 64 -20.29 22.50 -6.69
N GLU A 65 -21.40 22.81 -7.37
CA GLU A 65 -22.58 23.40 -6.75
C GLU A 65 -23.29 22.35 -5.88
N ILE A 66 -23.44 22.64 -4.59
CA ILE A 66 -24.17 21.79 -3.65
C ILE A 66 -25.57 22.40 -3.48
N PRO A 67 -26.66 21.69 -3.86
CA PRO A 67 -28.01 22.21 -3.66
C PRO A 67 -28.26 22.51 -2.18
N ALA A 68 -28.89 23.65 -1.90
CA ALA A 68 -29.18 24.08 -0.54
C ALA A 68 -29.96 23.02 0.24
N GLY A 69 -29.49 22.68 1.44
CA GLY A 69 -30.10 21.68 2.31
C GLY A 69 -29.70 20.23 2.03
N GLN A 70 -28.90 19.95 1.00
CA GLN A 70 -28.40 18.60 0.72
C GLN A 70 -27.04 18.34 1.37
N ARG A 71 -26.83 17.09 1.81
CA ARG A 71 -25.54 16.61 2.32
C ARG A 71 -24.88 15.74 1.25
N ALA A 72 -23.91 16.29 0.54
CA ALA A 72 -23.11 15.54 -0.42
C ALA A 72 -22.03 14.73 0.29
N VAL A 73 -21.84 13.47 -0.13
CA VAL A 73 -20.77 12.59 0.30
C VAL A 73 -20.18 11.94 -0.95
N TRP A 74 -18.87 12.03 -1.10
CA TRP A 74 -18.15 11.33 -2.16
C TRP A 74 -17.35 10.18 -1.56
N LEU A 75 -17.35 9.04 -2.24
CA LEU A 75 -16.71 7.81 -1.83
C LEU A 75 -16.01 7.20 -3.04
N SER A 76 -14.73 6.87 -2.87
CA SER A 76 -13.96 6.16 -3.88
C SER A 76 -13.12 5.08 -3.22
N ARG A 77 -13.04 3.91 -3.85
CA ARG A 77 -12.25 2.78 -3.37
C ARG A 77 -11.34 2.33 -4.49
N THR A 78 -10.06 2.21 -4.18
CA THR A 78 -9.05 1.73 -5.11
C THR A 78 -8.31 0.56 -4.49
N SER A 79 -8.03 -0.45 -5.29
CA SER A 79 -7.29 -1.63 -4.86
C SER A 79 -6.25 -2.03 -5.90
N ASN A 80 -5.20 -2.70 -5.46
CA ASN A 80 -4.15 -3.21 -6.33
C ASN A 80 -4.22 -4.74 -6.35
N ALA A 81 -4.62 -5.29 -7.51
CA ALA A 81 -4.78 -6.73 -7.69
C ALA A 81 -3.48 -7.52 -7.44
N TRP A 82 -2.32 -6.94 -7.77
CA TRP A 82 -1.03 -7.59 -7.49
C TRP A 82 -0.72 -7.67 -6.01
N LEU A 83 -1.02 -6.61 -5.23
CA LEU A 83 -0.87 -6.65 -3.78
C LEU A 83 -1.85 -7.62 -3.14
N LEU A 84 -3.10 -7.69 -3.63
CA LEU A 84 -4.07 -8.68 -3.18
C LEU A 84 -3.61 -10.12 -3.47
N ALA A 85 -3.09 -10.37 -4.67
CA ALA A 85 -2.55 -11.67 -5.05
C ALA A 85 -1.33 -12.04 -4.18
N ALA A 86 -0.40 -11.10 -3.95
CA ALA A 86 0.76 -11.32 -3.10
C ALA A 86 0.35 -11.62 -1.63
N ALA A 87 -0.65 -10.91 -1.10
CA ALA A 87 -1.22 -11.19 0.21
C ALA A 87 -1.86 -12.59 0.28
N ALA A 88 -2.60 -12.99 -0.76
CA ALA A 88 -3.21 -14.31 -0.84
C ALA A 88 -2.15 -15.42 -0.89
N VAL A 89 -1.13 -15.28 -1.74
CA VAL A 89 -0.04 -16.26 -1.86
C VAL A 89 0.70 -16.41 -0.53
N THR A 90 1.11 -15.31 0.10
CA THR A 90 1.78 -15.36 1.40
C THR A 90 0.89 -15.93 2.51
N GLY A 91 -0.42 -15.67 2.47
CA GLY A 91 -1.39 -16.26 3.39
C GLY A 91 -1.52 -17.78 3.23
N VAL A 92 -1.59 -18.26 1.98
CA VAL A 92 -1.60 -19.70 1.68
C VAL A 92 -0.31 -20.37 2.16
N MET A 93 0.85 -19.75 1.95
CA MET A 93 2.13 -20.25 2.45
C MET A 93 2.17 -20.35 3.97
N ALA A 94 1.62 -19.35 4.68
CA ALA A 94 1.52 -19.38 6.15
C ALA A 94 0.65 -20.54 6.63
N MET A 95 -0.52 -20.73 6.00
CA MET A 95 -1.45 -21.80 6.32
C MET A 95 -0.85 -23.18 6.04
N ALA A 96 -0.14 -23.34 4.92
CA ALA A 96 0.53 -24.59 4.56
C ALA A 96 1.65 -24.94 5.55
N ALA A 97 2.48 -23.95 5.93
CA ALA A 97 3.54 -24.14 6.93
C ALA A 97 2.97 -24.53 8.30
N LEU A 98 1.88 -23.87 8.73
CA LEU A 98 1.20 -24.21 9.98
C LEU A 98 0.59 -25.62 9.94
N ALA A 99 -0.08 -25.98 8.84
CA ALA A 99 -0.67 -27.31 8.67
C ALA A 99 0.40 -28.41 8.66
N ALA A 100 1.54 -28.18 8.02
CA ALA A 100 2.67 -29.12 8.00
C ALA A 100 3.26 -29.33 9.40
N ALA A 101 3.39 -28.25 10.18
CA ALA A 101 3.88 -28.33 11.56
C ALA A 101 2.91 -29.08 12.48
N VAL A 102 1.61 -28.77 12.42
CA VAL A 102 0.57 -29.41 13.24
C VAL A 102 0.36 -30.88 12.83
N GLY A 103 0.44 -31.18 11.53
CA GLY A 103 0.31 -32.53 10.99
C GLY A 103 1.53 -33.42 11.17
N GLY A 104 2.63 -32.90 11.71
CA GLY A 104 3.89 -33.64 11.90
C GLY A 104 4.61 -34.00 10.59
N LEU A 105 4.25 -33.36 9.47
CA LEU A 105 4.90 -33.54 8.17
C LEU A 105 6.27 -32.84 8.09
N MET A 106 6.47 -31.80 8.90
CA MET A 106 7.76 -31.12 9.09
C MET A 106 8.06 -30.98 10.58
N GLY A 107 9.33 -30.78 10.91
CA GLY A 107 9.75 -30.45 12.28
C GLY A 107 9.14 -29.14 12.76
N SER A 108 9.32 -28.84 14.06
CA SER A 108 8.81 -27.61 14.69
C SER A 108 9.30 -26.31 14.04
N GLU A 109 10.35 -26.39 13.20
CA GLU A 109 10.82 -25.26 12.39
C GLU A 109 9.80 -24.75 11.36
N ALA A 110 8.87 -25.59 10.90
CA ALA A 110 7.80 -25.14 9.99
C ALA A 110 6.84 -24.15 10.67
N ALA A 111 6.62 -24.28 11.98
CA ALA A 111 5.83 -23.31 12.74
C ALA A 111 6.53 -21.94 12.82
N LEU A 112 7.87 -21.91 12.84
CA LEU A 112 8.65 -20.67 12.81
C LEU A 112 8.51 -19.93 11.48
N LEU A 113 8.26 -20.64 10.37
CA LEU A 113 8.05 -20.05 9.04
C LEU A 113 6.62 -19.49 8.86
N ALA A 114 5.62 -20.06 9.54
CA ALA A 114 4.24 -19.60 9.43
C ALA A 114 4.07 -18.14 9.90
N GLY A 115 4.76 -17.75 10.97
CA GLY A 115 4.70 -16.41 11.55
C GLY A 115 5.08 -15.29 10.56
N PRO A 116 6.28 -15.32 9.96
CA PRO A 116 6.70 -14.34 8.96
C PRO A 116 5.78 -14.26 7.74
N PHE A 117 5.32 -15.39 7.21
CA PHE A 117 4.39 -15.40 6.07
C PHE A 117 3.03 -14.81 6.43
N ALA A 118 2.50 -15.14 7.62
CA ALA A 118 1.24 -14.58 8.11
C ALA A 118 1.38 -13.06 8.30
N LEU A 119 2.47 -12.61 8.92
CA LEU A 119 2.75 -11.18 9.11
C LEU A 119 2.86 -10.45 7.77
N ALA A 120 3.61 -11.00 6.81
CA ALA A 120 3.74 -10.43 5.48
C ALA A 120 2.37 -10.34 4.77
N SER A 121 1.56 -11.40 4.85
CA SER A 121 0.21 -11.43 4.27
C SER A 121 -0.67 -10.32 4.84
N VAL A 122 -0.73 -10.19 6.17
CA VAL A 122 -1.53 -9.16 6.85
C VAL A 122 -1.06 -7.75 6.49
N LEU A 123 0.24 -7.50 6.49
CA LEU A 123 0.79 -6.17 6.17
C LEU A 123 0.54 -5.79 4.71
N VAL A 124 0.74 -6.72 3.77
CA VAL A 124 0.49 -6.49 2.34
C VAL A 124 -1.00 -6.28 2.10
N LEU A 125 -1.88 -7.08 2.73
CA LEU A 125 -3.33 -6.96 2.61
C LEU A 125 -3.83 -5.61 3.13
N GLY A 126 -3.30 -5.14 4.26
CA GLY A 126 -3.62 -3.82 4.83
C GLY A 126 -3.26 -2.67 3.89
N CYS A 127 -2.21 -2.82 3.08
CA CYS A 127 -1.79 -1.82 2.10
C CYS A 127 -2.41 -2.01 0.71
N ALA A 128 -3.13 -3.10 0.46
CA ALA A 128 -3.59 -3.48 -0.88
C ALA A 128 -4.80 -2.68 -1.37
N SER A 129 -5.49 -1.98 -0.47
CA SER A 129 -6.65 -1.15 -0.81
C SER A 129 -6.67 0.15 -0.03
N VAL A 130 -7.29 1.17 -0.63
CA VAL A 130 -7.52 2.47 -0.04
C VAL A 130 -8.95 2.89 -0.34
N GLN A 131 -9.58 3.55 0.63
CA GLN A 131 -10.90 4.13 0.52
C GLN A 131 -10.79 5.60 0.89
N ALA A 132 -11.14 6.49 -0.03
CA ALA A 132 -11.24 7.91 0.22
C ALA A 132 -12.70 8.31 0.35
N ARG A 133 -13.02 9.07 1.38
CA ARG A 133 -14.35 9.58 1.69
C ARG A 133 -14.25 11.08 1.91
N VAL A 134 -15.02 11.84 1.15
CA VAL A 134 -15.20 13.27 1.38
C VAL A 134 -16.61 13.50 1.93
N SER A 135 -16.71 14.24 3.02
CA SER A 135 -17.97 14.62 3.65
C SER A 135 -17.86 16.03 4.22
N ALA A 136 -18.95 16.57 4.77
CA ALA A 136 -18.93 17.85 5.48
C ALA A 136 -17.90 17.94 6.63
N LYS A 137 -17.40 16.80 7.14
CA LYS A 137 -16.33 16.77 8.15
C LYS A 137 -14.92 16.92 7.56
N GLY A 138 -14.77 16.75 6.25
CA GLY A 138 -13.51 16.77 5.52
C GLY A 138 -13.20 15.45 4.81
N LEU A 139 -11.90 15.18 4.63
CA LEU A 139 -11.39 14.00 3.95
C LEU A 139 -11.01 12.90 4.95
N GLU A 140 -11.48 11.69 4.69
CA GLU A 140 -11.11 10.48 5.41
C GLU A 140 -10.52 9.46 4.43
N VAL A 141 -9.31 9.00 4.70
CA VAL A 141 -8.61 8.00 3.88
C VAL A 141 -8.33 6.78 4.75
N SER A 142 -8.96 5.68 4.40
CA SER A 142 -8.94 4.42 5.12
C SER A 142 -8.19 3.35 4.32
N PHE A 143 -7.39 2.54 4.98
CA PHE A 143 -6.56 1.51 4.35
C PHE A 143 -7.13 0.11 4.58
N GLY A 144 -6.84 -0.79 3.64
CA GLY A 144 -7.16 -2.20 3.78
C GLY A 144 -8.66 -2.53 3.65
N PRO A 145 -8.99 -3.84 3.70
CA PRO A 145 -10.37 -4.30 3.55
C PRO A 145 -11.27 -3.78 4.67
N GLN A 146 -10.76 -3.77 5.91
CA GLN A 146 -11.46 -3.31 7.10
C GLN A 146 -11.52 -1.77 7.23
N GLY A 147 -10.89 -1.02 6.30
CA GLY A 147 -10.85 0.44 6.38
C GLY A 147 -10.03 0.96 7.57
N TRP A 148 -9.07 0.18 8.07
CA TRP A 148 -8.15 0.55 9.13
C TRP A 148 -6.71 0.19 8.73
N PRO A 149 -5.71 1.07 8.96
CA PRO A 149 -5.79 2.37 9.64
C PRO A 149 -6.54 3.47 8.86
N THR A 150 -6.95 4.54 9.53
CA THR A 150 -7.69 5.66 8.93
C THR A 150 -7.03 6.99 9.25
N ARG A 151 -6.83 7.82 8.22
CA ARG A 151 -6.31 9.18 8.33
C ARG A 151 -7.39 10.20 7.99
N ARG A 152 -7.52 11.24 8.80
CA ARG A 152 -8.56 12.25 8.68
C ARG A 152 -7.96 13.64 8.58
N TRP A 153 -8.58 14.47 7.76
CA TRP A 153 -8.31 15.90 7.65
C TRP A 153 -9.63 16.64 7.74
N ALA A 154 -9.71 17.60 8.67
CA ALA A 154 -10.85 18.51 8.75
C ALA A 154 -10.88 19.42 7.52
N VAL A 155 -12.08 19.87 7.10
CA VAL A 155 -12.24 20.80 5.97
C VAL A 155 -11.35 22.04 6.18
N ASP A 156 -11.38 22.64 7.37
CA ASP A 156 -10.63 23.84 7.71
C ASP A 156 -9.10 23.67 7.68
N ALA A 157 -8.61 22.42 7.74
CA ALA A 157 -7.18 22.12 7.65
C ALA A 157 -6.70 21.91 6.20
N ILE A 158 -7.61 21.95 5.23
CA ILE A 158 -7.33 21.76 3.81
C ILE A 158 -7.34 23.14 3.16
N GLU A 159 -6.21 23.57 2.61
CA GLU A 159 -6.09 24.84 1.90
C GLU A 159 -6.68 24.73 0.48
N SER A 160 -6.38 23.62 -0.20
CA SER A 160 -6.84 23.38 -1.58
C SER A 160 -6.83 21.89 -1.90
N ALA A 161 -7.77 21.45 -2.74
CA ALA A 161 -7.79 20.13 -3.33
C ALA A 161 -7.74 20.23 -4.87
N HIS A 162 -6.94 19.41 -5.53
CA HIS A 162 -6.85 19.35 -6.99
C HIS A 162 -6.54 17.93 -7.46
N VAL A 163 -6.65 17.71 -8.77
CA VAL A 163 -6.36 16.42 -9.40
C VAL A 163 -5.01 16.49 -10.09
N GLU A 164 -4.22 15.44 -9.93
CA GLU A 164 -3.03 15.22 -10.74
C GLU A 164 -3.00 13.81 -11.29
N THR A 165 -2.61 13.69 -12.55
CA THR A 165 -2.34 12.39 -13.16
C THR A 165 -0.90 11.98 -12.84
N ARG A 166 -0.74 10.90 -12.07
CA ARG A 166 0.57 10.37 -11.70
C ARG A 166 0.69 8.92 -12.12
N THR A 167 1.92 8.48 -12.36
CA THR A 167 2.25 7.07 -12.59
C THR A 167 3.08 6.53 -11.43
N PRO A 168 3.04 5.21 -11.16
CA PRO A 168 3.85 4.61 -10.10
C PRO A 168 5.33 4.90 -10.28
N ALA A 169 5.83 4.90 -11.52
CA ALA A 169 7.23 5.22 -11.83
C ALA A 169 7.63 6.64 -11.36
N GLN A 170 6.73 7.63 -11.50
CA GLN A 170 6.99 9.00 -11.07
C GLN A 170 7.01 9.19 -9.55
N VAL A 171 6.36 8.29 -8.80
CA VAL A 171 6.24 8.38 -7.33
C VAL A 171 7.03 7.30 -6.58
N GLY A 172 7.88 6.54 -7.29
CA GLY A 172 8.74 5.52 -6.69
C GLY A 172 8.07 4.17 -6.40
N GLY A 173 7.03 3.82 -7.17
CA GLY A 173 6.36 2.53 -7.16
C GLY A 173 4.97 2.54 -6.53
N TRP A 174 4.49 1.35 -6.18
CA TRP A 174 3.21 1.12 -5.52
C TRP A 174 3.34 1.21 -3.99
N GLY A 175 2.32 1.75 -3.33
CA GLY A 175 2.16 1.72 -1.87
C GLY A 175 2.10 3.09 -1.20
N TYR A 176 2.38 3.08 0.10
CA TYR A 176 2.36 4.27 0.97
C TYR A 176 3.77 4.86 1.08
N ARG A 177 3.95 6.11 0.66
CA ARG A 177 5.23 6.81 0.67
C ARG A 177 5.16 8.07 1.52
N LEU A 178 6.11 8.21 2.45
CA LEU A 178 6.35 9.43 3.19
C LEU A 178 7.57 10.14 2.61
N SER A 179 7.42 11.41 2.28
CA SER A 179 8.51 12.32 1.92
C SER A 179 8.51 13.53 2.85
N GLY A 180 9.59 14.31 2.85
CA GLY A 180 9.64 15.58 3.61
C GLY A 180 8.58 16.59 3.16
N LEU A 181 8.10 16.48 1.91
CA LEU A 181 7.12 17.38 1.31
C LEU A 181 5.67 16.90 1.46
N GLY A 182 5.46 15.63 1.83
CA GLY A 182 4.11 15.08 1.86
C GLY A 182 4.01 13.57 1.98
N THR A 183 2.80 13.07 1.80
CA THR A 183 2.50 11.64 1.76
C THR A 183 1.80 11.31 0.45
N THR A 184 2.24 10.25 -0.24
CA THR A 184 1.62 9.78 -1.47
C THR A 184 1.21 8.32 -1.30
N VAL A 185 -0.04 8.02 -1.63
CA VAL A 185 -0.60 6.68 -1.65
C VAL A 185 -0.91 6.32 -3.09
N MET A 186 -0.17 5.38 -3.64
CA MET A 186 -0.28 4.99 -5.05
C MET A 186 -0.61 3.50 -5.17
N LEU A 187 -1.85 3.18 -5.52
CA LEU A 187 -2.31 1.80 -5.73
C LEU A 187 -2.65 1.51 -7.19
N ARG A 188 -2.99 2.54 -7.97
CA ARG A 188 -3.11 2.46 -9.45
C ARG A 188 -2.48 3.68 -10.12
N GLY A 189 -2.07 3.53 -11.39
CA GLY A 189 -1.69 4.67 -12.22
C GLY A 189 -2.92 5.50 -12.60
N GLY A 190 -2.72 6.78 -12.89
CA GLY A 190 -3.76 7.69 -13.38
C GLY A 190 -4.07 8.80 -12.38
N GLU A 191 -5.36 9.16 -12.30
CA GLU A 191 -5.82 10.27 -11.47
C GLU A 191 -5.56 10.04 -9.98
N CYS A 192 -5.06 11.08 -9.34
CA CYS A 192 -4.83 11.16 -7.91
C CYS A 192 -5.50 12.41 -7.37
N LEU A 193 -6.22 12.24 -6.26
CA LEU A 193 -6.70 13.36 -5.44
C LEU A 193 -5.51 13.88 -4.63
N VAL A 194 -5.17 15.15 -4.84
CA VAL A 194 -4.09 15.84 -4.13
C VAL A 194 -4.71 16.93 -3.25
N ILE A 195 -4.39 16.91 -1.96
CA ILE A 195 -4.74 17.98 -1.04
C ILE A 195 -3.47 18.67 -0.54
N ARG A 196 -3.57 19.99 -0.38
CA ARG A 196 -2.59 20.78 0.37
C ARG A 196 -3.20 21.18 1.70
N THR A 197 -2.49 20.89 2.77
CA THR A 197 -2.89 21.29 4.11
C THR A 197 -2.45 22.71 4.42
N ASP A 198 -3.17 23.37 5.33
CA ASP A 198 -2.82 24.68 5.91
C ASP A 198 -1.37 24.77 6.42
N LYS A 199 -0.82 23.65 6.88
CA LYS A 199 0.57 23.48 7.35
C LYS A 199 1.59 23.30 6.21
N GLY A 200 1.18 23.49 4.95
CA GLY A 200 2.04 23.39 3.77
C GLY A 200 2.43 21.96 3.38
N LYS A 201 1.85 20.93 4.00
CA LYS A 201 2.10 19.53 3.63
C LYS A 201 1.12 19.07 2.56
N THR A 202 1.62 18.29 1.60
CA THR A 202 0.78 17.71 0.53
C THR A 202 0.43 16.27 0.84
N PHE A 203 -0.80 15.86 0.57
CA PHE A 203 -1.22 14.46 0.59
C PHE A 203 -1.83 14.10 -0.76
N ALA A 204 -1.36 13.01 -1.38
CA ALA A 204 -1.87 12.52 -2.65
C ALA A 204 -2.35 11.06 -2.50
N VAL A 205 -3.49 10.73 -3.09
CA VAL A 205 -4.03 9.36 -3.13
C VAL A 205 -4.56 9.04 -4.53
N SER A 206 -4.14 7.91 -5.09
CA SER A 206 -4.71 7.41 -6.35
C SER A 206 -6.12 6.89 -6.12
N VAL A 207 -7.12 7.52 -6.73
CA VAL A 207 -8.54 7.21 -6.55
C VAL A 207 -9.30 7.45 -7.84
N ASP A 208 -10.34 6.65 -8.04
CA ASP A 208 -11.29 6.87 -9.14
C ASP A 208 -12.12 8.12 -8.87
N ASP A 209 -12.43 8.85 -9.94
CA ASP A 209 -13.29 10.03 -9.87
C ASP A 209 -12.73 11.12 -8.94
N ALA A 210 -11.39 11.30 -8.98
CA ALA A 210 -10.68 12.25 -8.14
C ALA A 210 -11.17 13.69 -8.34
N GLU A 211 -11.65 14.01 -9.54
CA GLU A 211 -12.20 15.32 -9.90
C GLU A 211 -13.41 15.69 -9.04
N ARG A 212 -14.40 14.79 -8.90
CA ARG A 212 -15.58 15.05 -8.05
C ARG A 212 -15.21 15.10 -6.57
N GLY A 213 -14.26 14.29 -6.13
CA GLY A 213 -13.72 14.36 -4.76
C GLY A 213 -13.08 15.72 -4.45
N ALA A 214 -12.24 16.22 -5.36
CA ALA A 214 -11.63 17.55 -5.24
C ALA A 214 -12.69 18.66 -5.30
N ALA A 215 -13.65 18.54 -6.22
CA ALA A 215 -14.73 19.51 -6.40
C ALA A 215 -15.60 19.68 -5.15
N LEU A 216 -15.94 18.56 -4.50
CA LEU A 216 -16.67 18.57 -3.25
C LEU A 216 -15.83 19.12 -2.09
N LEU A 217 -14.54 18.79 -2.01
CA LEU A 217 -13.67 19.35 -0.96
C LEU A 217 -13.54 20.87 -1.06
N ASN A 218 -13.32 21.39 -2.27
CA ASN A 218 -13.18 22.83 -2.48
C ASN A 218 -14.50 23.58 -2.22
N SER A 219 -15.65 23.02 -2.60
CA SER A 219 -16.95 23.67 -2.31
C SER A 219 -17.30 23.67 -0.83
N LEU A 220 -16.88 22.64 -0.07
CA LEU A 220 -17.02 22.62 1.38
C LEU A 220 -16.09 23.64 2.07
N ASN A 221 -14.92 23.91 1.50
CA ASN A 221 -13.95 24.87 2.02
C ASN A 221 -14.24 26.32 1.60
N ALA A 222 -15.05 26.52 0.55
CA ALA A 222 -15.43 27.85 0.12
C ALA A 222 -16.19 28.57 1.26
N PRO A 223 -15.85 29.84 1.57
CA PRO A 223 -16.61 30.63 2.52
C PRO A 223 -18.06 30.68 2.04
N HIS A 224 -18.96 30.01 2.76
CA HIS A 224 -20.39 30.17 2.48
C HIS A 224 -20.72 31.61 2.84
N SER A 225 -20.90 32.47 1.83
CA SER A 225 -21.50 33.79 2.03
C SER A 225 -22.88 33.57 2.64
N ARG A 226 -22.98 33.78 3.95
CA ARG A 226 -24.26 33.92 4.64
C ARG A 226 -24.93 35.21 4.19
#